data_AF-A0A8K0DG95-F1
#
_entry.id   AF-A0A8K0DG95-F1
#
_cell.length_a   1.000
_cell.length_b   1.000
_cell.length_c   1.000
_cell.angle_alpha   90.00
_cell.angle_beta   90.00
_cell.angle_gamma   90.00
#
_symmetry.space_group_name_H-M   'P 1'
#
loop_
_entity.id
_entity.type
_entity.pdbx_description
1 polymer ?
#
loop_
_entity_poly.entity_id
_entity_poly.type
_entity_poly.pdbx_seq_one_letter_code
_entity_poly.pdbx_strand_id
1 'polypeptide(L)'
;MNSLDDIVSSLLETPFRIRNDEDKRRILNCGRPIHPLDISIQKQIKKTGKSYNIAFKNSWFTDASWLCSSQNLQKLFCWPCLLFSTKNKVWNKEGFGDFYNVMRSLHKHEDSGEHLKCTIQLKALENSRNIVADAVIENSRLYTYQLNENVRLNRRCMRIVIDAVLYLTKQEFAFVGHDKTISLLNRENFEELLTLLILQNSLEIQNHYNKIKSIFSGDSKIQNELIDCISEYLQDHVKNEIKDAVFFSIQVDDATDICQKSQCSITVRYVNSKRKLVERLLGFHDVSVNRSAENLFEVLDGILKEFSYETKLVAQCYDGASVKTEHLSDLQAKIKEKAPQAVFVHCMSHRLNFILQQSCRRIFKCRIFFAAISGISSFFHSSIERTHVPSVAETRWSSNSRLLRVITEDWDKLKQVFESIMNDEGSDEESIRLCKGFLNDMNNFEFTFLAVVFHHIFEVTDNASNLLQRKSLDVSYCIRKFKNLWDENPNELDELTPLASFISSDIKLNAAYQYF
;
A
#
# COMPACT_ATOMS: atom_id res chain seq x y z
N MET A 1 34.96 -40.87 -36.49
CA MET A 1 35.40 -39.48 -36.72
C MET A 1 34.86 -38.64 -35.58
N ASN A 2 35.73 -37.88 -34.91
CA ASN A 2 35.39 -37.12 -33.72
C ASN A 2 34.29 -36.09 -34.02
N SER A 3 33.40 -35.82 -33.06
CA SER A 3 32.36 -34.78 -33.12
C SER A 3 32.88 -33.33 -33.26
N LEU A 4 34.18 -33.16 -33.49
CA LEU A 4 34.88 -31.88 -33.66
C LEU A 4 35.04 -31.44 -35.12
N ASP A 5 34.68 -32.26 -36.12
CA ASP A 5 34.94 -31.97 -37.53
C ASP A 5 33.73 -31.40 -38.32
N ASP A 6 32.54 -31.22 -37.71
CA ASP A 6 31.38 -30.60 -38.38
C ASP A 6 31.00 -29.24 -37.78
N ILE A 7 31.44 -28.17 -38.46
CA ILE A 7 31.18 -26.79 -38.09
C ILE A 7 29.67 -26.50 -38.02
N VAL A 8 28.84 -27.12 -38.87
CA VAL A 8 27.39 -26.89 -38.85
C VAL A 8 26.77 -27.44 -37.57
N SER A 9 27.09 -28.67 -37.19
CA SER A 9 26.64 -29.27 -35.93
C SER A 9 27.04 -28.40 -34.73
N SER A 10 28.29 -27.92 -34.73
CA SER A 10 28.79 -27.01 -33.70
C SER A 10 28.02 -25.69 -33.64
N LEU A 11 27.66 -25.11 -34.79
CA LEU A 11 26.87 -23.88 -34.88
C LEU A 11 25.42 -24.06 -34.42
N LEU A 12 24.86 -25.26 -34.57
CA LEU A 12 23.51 -25.58 -34.11
C LEU A 12 23.47 -25.76 -32.58
N GLU A 13 24.51 -26.35 -31.98
CA GLU A 13 24.64 -26.49 -30.53
C GLU A 13 24.95 -25.16 -29.85
N THR A 14 25.94 -24.43 -30.38
CA THR A 14 26.38 -23.13 -29.86
C THR A 14 26.32 -22.08 -30.98
N PRO A 15 25.24 -21.28 -31.02
CA PRO A 15 25.04 -20.28 -32.07
C PRO A 15 26.20 -19.31 -32.21
N PHE A 16 26.49 -18.90 -33.45
CA PHE A 16 27.61 -18.01 -33.78
C PHE A 16 27.67 -16.76 -32.88
N ARG A 17 26.52 -16.20 -32.51
CA ARG A 17 26.42 -14.95 -31.73
C ARG A 17 26.99 -15.02 -30.32
N ILE A 18 26.85 -16.17 -29.65
CA ILE A 18 27.24 -16.34 -28.24
C ILE A 18 28.67 -16.88 -28.07
N ARG A 19 29.35 -17.18 -29.17
CA ARG A 19 30.75 -17.63 -29.17
C ARG A 19 31.72 -16.49 -28.85
N ASN A 20 32.88 -16.83 -28.30
CA ASN A 20 33.97 -15.88 -28.09
C ASN A 20 34.57 -15.42 -29.44
N ASP A 21 35.39 -14.37 -29.39
CA ASP A 21 35.87 -13.70 -30.60
C ASP A 21 36.93 -14.49 -31.38
N GLU A 22 37.65 -15.39 -30.71
CA GLU A 22 38.61 -16.30 -31.36
C GLU A 22 37.87 -17.39 -32.15
N ASP A 23 36.83 -17.98 -31.56
CA ASP A 23 36.00 -18.99 -32.19
C ASP A 23 35.21 -18.42 -33.38
N LYS A 24 34.67 -17.21 -33.26
CA LYS A 24 34.00 -16.51 -34.37
C LYS A 24 34.96 -16.28 -35.53
N ARG A 25 36.19 -15.81 -35.26
CA ARG A 25 37.23 -15.62 -36.28
C ARG A 25 37.61 -16.94 -36.94
N ARG A 26 37.78 -17.99 -36.16
CA ARG A 26 38.08 -19.33 -36.68
C ARG A 26 36.99 -19.82 -37.63
N ILE A 27 35.71 -19.71 -37.25
CA ILE A 27 34.58 -20.15 -38.09
C ILE A 27 34.51 -19.35 -39.41
N LEU A 28 34.70 -18.03 -39.36
CA LEU A 28 34.71 -17.20 -40.57
C LEU A 28 35.90 -17.53 -41.48
N ASN A 29 37.08 -17.80 -40.92
CA ASN A 29 38.28 -18.17 -41.68
C ASN A 29 38.17 -19.57 -42.30
N CYS A 30 37.52 -20.52 -41.62
CA CYS A 30 37.24 -21.85 -42.17
C CYS A 30 36.26 -21.80 -43.35
N GLY A 31 35.39 -20.79 -43.39
CA GLY A 31 34.39 -20.62 -44.44
C GLY A 31 33.26 -21.65 -44.38
N ARG A 32 32.40 -21.63 -45.40
CA ARG A 32 31.26 -22.55 -45.46
C ARG A 32 31.74 -23.98 -45.74
N PRO A 33 31.21 -25.00 -45.03
CA PRO A 33 31.56 -26.39 -45.31
C PRO A 33 30.91 -26.88 -46.61
N ILE A 34 31.73 -27.47 -47.48
CA ILE A 34 31.34 -28.02 -48.78
C ILE A 34 31.79 -29.48 -48.81
N HIS A 35 30.95 -30.36 -48.25
CA HIS A 35 31.21 -31.79 -48.24
C HIS A 35 30.15 -32.53 -49.07
N PRO A 36 30.54 -33.49 -49.92
CA PRO A 36 29.58 -34.33 -50.61
C PRO A 36 28.79 -35.15 -49.58
N LEU A 37 27.48 -35.24 -49.79
CA LEU A 37 26.61 -36.06 -48.96
C LEU A 37 26.47 -37.45 -49.60
N ASP A 38 26.54 -38.49 -48.77
CA ASP A 38 26.44 -39.88 -49.24
C ASP A 38 24.96 -40.29 -49.32
N ILE A 39 24.28 -39.73 -50.33
CA ILE A 39 22.84 -39.86 -50.51
C ILE A 39 22.55 -40.55 -51.84
N SER A 40 22.02 -41.77 -51.74
CA SER A 40 21.42 -42.51 -52.86
C SER A 40 19.95 -42.82 -52.55
N ILE A 41 19.02 -42.05 -53.11
CA ILE A 41 17.58 -42.27 -52.91
C ILE A 41 16.98 -42.88 -54.18
N GLN A 42 16.48 -44.11 -54.07
CA GLN A 42 15.68 -44.79 -55.10
C GLN A 42 14.19 -44.50 -54.87
N LYS A 43 13.51 -43.89 -55.85
CA LYS A 43 12.07 -43.65 -55.78
C LYS A 43 11.36 -44.18 -57.02
N GLN A 44 10.38 -45.06 -56.82
CA GLN A 44 9.46 -45.54 -57.85
C GLN A 44 8.20 -44.65 -57.90
N ILE A 45 7.83 -44.19 -59.10
CA ILE A 45 6.58 -43.44 -59.29
C ILE A 45 5.43 -44.44 -59.48
N LYS A 46 4.51 -44.49 -58.51
CA LYS A 46 3.36 -45.43 -58.46
C LYS A 46 2.42 -45.38 -59.68
N LYS A 47 2.44 -44.31 -60.50
CA LYS A 47 1.55 -44.15 -61.67
C LYS A 47 2.17 -44.56 -63.02
N THR A 48 3.49 -44.69 -63.13
CA THR A 48 4.17 -44.90 -64.44
C THR A 48 5.26 -45.98 -64.42
N GLY A 49 5.57 -46.57 -63.26
CA GLY A 49 6.58 -47.64 -63.13
C GLY A 49 8.04 -47.19 -63.31
N LYS A 50 8.30 -45.92 -63.64
CA LYS A 50 9.66 -45.39 -63.78
C LYS A 50 10.31 -45.17 -62.41
N SER A 51 11.49 -45.74 -62.22
CA SER A 51 12.38 -45.49 -61.08
C SER A 51 13.40 -44.41 -61.43
N TYR A 52 13.53 -43.39 -60.58
CA TYR A 52 14.60 -42.40 -60.68
C TYR A 52 15.53 -42.54 -59.48
N ASN A 53 16.83 -42.56 -59.75
CA ASN A 53 17.87 -42.45 -58.72
C ASN A 53 18.17 -40.96 -58.52
N ILE A 54 17.94 -40.46 -57.32
CA ILE A 54 18.36 -39.12 -56.92
C ILE A 54 19.66 -39.29 -56.16
N ALA A 55 20.75 -38.89 -56.81
CA ALA A 55 22.06 -38.78 -56.19
C ALA A 55 22.34 -37.32 -55.86
N PHE A 56 23.08 -37.11 -54.77
CA PHE A 56 23.67 -35.81 -54.46
C PHE A 56 24.50 -35.29 -55.65
N LYS A 57 24.36 -34.01 -56.00
CA LYS A 57 25.15 -33.38 -57.05
C LYS A 57 26.03 -32.28 -56.47
N ASN A 58 27.34 -32.41 -56.64
CA ASN A 58 28.29 -31.36 -56.25
C ASN A 58 28.03 -30.02 -56.95
N SER A 59 27.38 -30.03 -58.13
CA SER A 59 27.00 -28.80 -58.84
C SER A 59 26.05 -27.90 -58.04
N TRP A 60 25.32 -28.41 -57.04
CA TRP A 60 24.45 -27.55 -56.22
C TRP A 60 25.23 -26.50 -55.42
N PHE A 61 26.48 -26.77 -55.05
CA PHE A 61 27.32 -25.79 -54.36
C PHE A 61 27.87 -24.68 -55.26
N THR A 62 27.93 -24.95 -56.58
CA THR A 62 28.26 -23.95 -57.60
C THR A 62 27.01 -23.16 -57.99
N ASP A 63 25.86 -23.82 -58.08
CA ASP A 63 24.58 -23.18 -58.41
C ASP A 63 24.10 -22.25 -57.28
N ALA A 64 24.35 -22.62 -56.02
CA ALA A 64 24.04 -21.82 -54.84
C ALA A 64 25.30 -21.56 -53.99
N SER A 65 25.90 -20.39 -54.17
CA SER A 65 27.16 -19.98 -53.50
C SER A 65 27.06 -19.85 -51.98
N TRP A 66 25.85 -19.82 -51.42
CA TRP A 66 25.57 -19.76 -49.98
C TRP A 66 25.30 -21.13 -49.33
N LEU A 67 25.17 -22.18 -50.14
CA LEU A 67 24.77 -23.52 -49.69
C LEU A 67 25.90 -24.22 -48.94
N CYS A 68 25.60 -24.89 -47.83
CA CYS A 68 26.57 -25.71 -47.11
C CYS A 68 25.94 -27.03 -46.69
N SER A 69 26.77 -28.00 -46.35
CA SER A 69 26.32 -29.34 -45.92
C SER A 69 26.87 -29.69 -44.55
N SER A 70 26.11 -30.51 -43.82
CA SER A 70 26.55 -31.20 -42.63
C SER A 70 26.64 -32.69 -42.94
N GLN A 71 27.84 -33.26 -42.84
CA GLN A 71 28.05 -34.69 -43.05
C GLN A 71 27.46 -35.53 -41.91
N ASN A 72 27.46 -34.99 -40.68
CA ASN A 72 26.87 -35.67 -39.54
C ASN A 72 25.34 -35.75 -39.65
N LEU A 73 24.70 -34.66 -40.09
CA LEU A 73 23.24 -34.58 -40.22
C LEU A 73 22.72 -35.05 -41.59
N GLN A 74 23.61 -35.29 -42.56
CA GLN A 74 23.28 -35.64 -43.95
C GLN A 74 22.25 -34.68 -44.57
N LYS A 75 22.39 -33.37 -44.31
CA LYS A 75 21.44 -32.31 -44.69
C LYS A 75 22.14 -31.07 -45.22
N LEU A 76 21.37 -30.26 -45.94
CA LEU A 76 21.79 -28.98 -46.52
C LEU A 76 21.33 -27.78 -45.68
N PHE A 77 22.15 -26.75 -45.62
CA PHE A 77 21.91 -25.53 -44.85
C PHE A 77 22.34 -24.28 -45.63
N CYS A 78 21.88 -23.12 -45.18
CA CYS A 78 22.32 -21.83 -45.72
C CYS A 78 23.35 -21.21 -44.77
N TRP A 79 24.56 -20.97 -45.27
CA TRP A 79 25.68 -20.46 -44.48
C TRP A 79 25.42 -19.06 -43.87
N PRO A 80 25.00 -18.03 -44.65
CA PRO A 80 24.61 -16.75 -44.06
C PRO A 80 23.51 -16.87 -42.99
N CYS A 81 22.48 -17.68 -43.25
CA CYS A 81 21.35 -17.84 -42.34
C CYS A 81 21.71 -18.59 -41.06
N LEU A 82 22.65 -19.55 -41.12
CA LEU A 82 23.20 -20.24 -39.95
C LEU A 82 23.93 -19.27 -39.02
N LEU A 83 24.66 -18.31 -39.58
CA LEU A 83 25.46 -17.35 -38.81
C LEU A 83 24.62 -16.21 -38.24
N PHE A 84 23.66 -15.69 -39.02
CA PHE A 84 23.04 -14.38 -38.71
C PHE A 84 21.54 -14.36 -38.54
N SER A 85 20.79 -15.41 -38.88
CA SER A 85 19.34 -15.33 -38.77
C SER A 85 18.89 -15.27 -37.30
N THR A 86 17.84 -14.50 -37.02
CA THR A 86 17.17 -14.47 -35.71
C THR A 86 16.03 -15.48 -35.60
N LYS A 87 15.68 -16.16 -36.69
CA LYS A 87 14.50 -17.02 -36.80
C LYS A 87 14.90 -18.47 -37.04
N ASN A 88 14.22 -19.39 -36.39
CA ASN A 88 14.41 -20.82 -36.61
C ASN A 88 13.63 -21.27 -37.84
N LYS A 89 14.33 -21.77 -38.86
CA LYS A 89 13.77 -22.27 -40.13
C LYS A 89 14.52 -23.50 -40.62
N VAL A 90 14.01 -24.10 -41.70
CA VAL A 90 14.59 -25.29 -42.33
C VAL A 90 16.08 -25.10 -42.66
N TRP A 91 16.48 -23.95 -43.20
CA TRP A 91 17.83 -23.72 -43.70
C TRP A 91 18.89 -23.37 -42.65
N ASN A 92 18.51 -23.16 -41.39
CA ASN A 92 19.45 -22.75 -40.33
C ASN A 92 19.26 -23.50 -38.99
N LYS A 93 18.26 -24.37 -38.87
CA LYS A 93 18.03 -25.17 -37.67
C LYS A 93 17.78 -26.64 -38.00
N GLU A 94 16.79 -26.93 -38.84
CA GLU A 94 16.35 -28.32 -39.07
C GLU A 94 17.20 -29.06 -40.11
N GLY A 95 17.77 -28.31 -41.06
CA GLY A 95 18.46 -28.80 -42.24
C GLY A 95 17.49 -29.27 -43.32
N PHE A 96 17.76 -28.87 -44.56
CA PHE A 96 16.98 -29.25 -45.72
C PHE A 96 17.35 -30.67 -46.18
N GLY A 97 16.34 -31.55 -46.29
CA GLY A 97 16.50 -32.96 -46.66
C GLY A 97 15.63 -33.44 -47.83
N ASP A 98 14.84 -32.57 -48.47
CA ASP A 98 14.03 -32.93 -49.65
C ASP A 98 14.82 -32.74 -50.95
N PHE A 99 15.74 -33.69 -51.21
CA PHE A 99 16.63 -33.64 -52.37
C PHE A 99 15.90 -33.73 -53.72
N TYR A 100 14.63 -34.18 -53.74
CA TYR A 100 13.82 -34.21 -54.96
C TYR A 100 13.46 -32.80 -55.45
N ASN A 101 13.14 -31.90 -54.51
CA ASN A 101 12.74 -30.52 -54.80
C ASN A 101 13.85 -29.49 -54.52
N VAL A 102 15.10 -29.94 -54.46
CA VAL A 102 16.22 -29.09 -54.02
C VAL A 102 16.34 -27.82 -54.85
N MET A 103 16.33 -27.90 -56.19
CA MET A 103 16.49 -26.72 -57.06
C MET A 103 15.39 -25.68 -56.83
N ARG A 104 14.14 -26.13 -56.71
CA ARG A 104 13.00 -25.25 -56.43
C ARG A 104 13.12 -24.56 -55.07
N SER A 105 13.59 -25.31 -54.08
CA SER A 105 13.75 -24.82 -52.71
C SER A 105 14.96 -23.88 -52.55
N LEU A 106 16.03 -24.09 -53.33
CA LEU A 106 17.18 -23.18 -53.41
C LEU A 106 16.72 -21.80 -53.91
N HIS A 107 16.07 -21.73 -55.08
CA HIS A 107 15.57 -20.47 -55.64
C HIS A 107 14.61 -19.75 -54.70
N LYS A 108 13.64 -20.47 -54.12
CA LYS A 108 12.68 -19.88 -53.18
C LYS A 108 13.35 -19.33 -51.91
N HIS A 109 14.42 -19.97 -51.44
CA HIS A 109 15.16 -19.48 -50.27
C HIS A 109 16.00 -18.26 -50.60
N GLU A 110 16.68 -18.28 -51.74
CA GLU A 110 17.53 -17.20 -52.23
C GLU A 110 16.74 -15.89 -52.38
N ASP A 111 15.50 -15.96 -52.88
CA ASP A 111 14.58 -14.81 -53.01
C ASP A 111 13.99 -14.33 -51.68
N SER A 112 14.24 -15.03 -50.56
CA SER A 112 13.63 -14.65 -49.28
C SER A 112 14.33 -13.44 -48.64
N GLY A 113 13.54 -12.47 -48.14
CA GLY A 113 14.09 -11.27 -47.50
C GLY A 113 15.00 -11.55 -46.29
N GLU A 114 14.77 -12.67 -45.59
CA GLU A 114 15.65 -13.11 -44.50
C GLU A 114 17.02 -13.56 -45.02
N HIS A 115 17.04 -14.33 -46.12
CA HIS A 115 18.28 -14.75 -46.78
C HIS A 115 19.06 -13.52 -47.26
N LEU A 116 18.40 -12.61 -47.99
CA LEU A 116 19.03 -11.37 -48.48
C LEU A 116 19.65 -10.56 -47.35
N LYS A 117 18.95 -10.37 -46.23
CA LYS A 117 19.48 -9.67 -45.05
C LYS A 117 20.73 -10.36 -44.49
N CYS A 118 20.69 -11.69 -44.32
CA CYS A 118 21.83 -12.45 -43.78
C CYS A 118 23.02 -12.43 -44.76
N THR A 119 22.76 -12.50 -46.06
CA THR A 119 23.79 -12.44 -47.11
C THR A 119 24.43 -11.07 -47.19
N ILE A 120 23.66 -9.98 -47.07
CA ILE A 120 24.19 -8.62 -46.95
C ILE A 120 25.08 -8.49 -45.70
N GLN A 121 24.64 -9.04 -44.56
CA GLN A 121 25.44 -9.04 -43.35
C GLN A 121 26.75 -9.80 -43.55
N LEU A 122 26.72 -11.03 -44.08
CA LEU A 122 27.93 -11.81 -44.38
C LEU A 122 28.87 -11.08 -45.35
N LYS A 123 28.35 -10.48 -46.42
CA LYS A 123 29.16 -9.71 -47.39
C LYS A 123 29.74 -8.44 -46.78
N ALA A 124 28.98 -7.75 -45.94
CA ALA A 124 29.50 -6.63 -45.15
C ALA A 124 30.62 -7.10 -44.21
N LEU A 125 30.54 -8.32 -43.67
CA LEU A 125 31.62 -8.91 -42.88
C LEU A 125 32.86 -9.23 -43.72
N GLU A 126 32.68 -9.89 -44.87
CA GLU A 126 33.77 -10.30 -45.76
C GLU A 126 34.54 -9.10 -46.35
N ASN A 127 33.83 -8.02 -46.70
CA ASN A 127 34.42 -6.80 -47.25
C ASN A 127 35.12 -5.92 -46.20
N SER A 128 34.79 -6.12 -44.92
CA SER A 128 35.31 -5.31 -43.80
C SER A 128 36.42 -6.07 -43.08
N ARG A 129 37.51 -6.40 -43.79
CA ARG A 129 38.58 -7.31 -43.33
C ARG A 129 39.37 -6.92 -42.06
N ASN A 130 38.94 -5.94 -41.25
CA ASN A 130 39.50 -5.63 -39.93
C ASN A 130 38.54 -4.96 -38.90
N ILE A 131 37.22 -4.88 -39.11
CA ILE A 131 36.32 -4.02 -38.26
C ILE A 131 35.07 -4.77 -37.69
N VAL A 132 34.92 -6.06 -38.00
CA VAL A 132 33.63 -6.76 -37.88
C VAL A 132 33.26 -7.26 -36.49
N ALA A 133 34.25 -7.73 -35.71
CA ALA A 133 34.00 -8.08 -34.32
C ALA A 133 33.48 -6.84 -33.58
N ASP A 134 34.13 -5.69 -33.78
CA ASP A 134 33.75 -4.43 -33.16
C ASP A 134 32.34 -3.98 -33.57
N ALA A 135 31.92 -4.01 -34.83
CA ALA A 135 30.59 -3.52 -35.22
C ALA A 135 29.41 -4.40 -34.71
N VAL A 136 29.58 -5.72 -34.63
CA VAL A 136 28.53 -6.64 -34.10
C VAL A 136 28.52 -6.62 -32.57
N ILE A 137 29.70 -6.54 -31.94
CA ILE A 137 29.86 -6.30 -30.51
C ILE A 137 29.25 -4.94 -30.16
N GLU A 138 29.49 -3.91 -30.94
CA GLU A 138 29.02 -2.55 -30.70
C GLU A 138 27.50 -2.45 -30.85
N ASN A 139 26.89 -3.07 -31.86
CA ASN A 139 25.42 -3.12 -31.95
C ASN A 139 24.78 -3.90 -30.80
N SER A 140 25.42 -4.99 -30.36
CA SER A 140 24.95 -5.76 -29.20
C SER A 140 25.11 -4.97 -27.91
N ARG A 141 26.24 -4.27 -27.74
CA ARG A 141 26.51 -3.32 -26.64
C ARG A 141 25.52 -2.17 -26.65
N LEU A 142 25.23 -1.56 -27.79
CA LEU A 142 24.26 -0.47 -27.95
C LEU A 142 22.85 -0.95 -27.63
N TYR A 143 22.46 -2.15 -28.07
CA TYR A 143 21.16 -2.73 -27.71
C TYR A 143 21.07 -3.01 -26.20
N THR A 144 22.09 -3.63 -25.60
CA THR A 144 22.16 -3.85 -24.15
C THR A 144 22.17 -2.52 -23.40
N TYR A 145 22.88 -1.51 -23.90
CA TYR A 145 22.91 -0.16 -23.35
C TYR A 145 21.52 0.46 -23.39
N GLN A 146 20.82 0.43 -24.52
CA GLN A 146 19.45 0.93 -24.64
C GLN A 146 18.46 0.18 -23.73
N LEU A 147 18.60 -1.13 -23.59
CA LEU A 147 17.79 -1.92 -22.64
C LEU A 147 18.07 -1.49 -21.20
N ASN A 148 19.34 -1.42 -20.81
CA ASN A 148 19.75 -0.99 -19.47
C ASN A 148 19.29 0.44 -19.17
N GLU A 149 19.32 1.31 -20.18
CA GLU A 149 18.87 2.69 -20.05
C GLU A 149 17.35 2.78 -19.88
N ASN A 150 16.58 1.98 -20.64
CA ASN A 150 15.15 1.84 -20.41
C ASN A 150 14.85 1.28 -19.01
N VAL A 151 15.61 0.29 -18.53
CA VAL A 151 15.48 -0.24 -17.17
C VAL A 151 15.79 0.83 -16.12
N ARG A 152 16.85 1.62 -16.32
CA ARG A 152 17.24 2.74 -15.45
C ARG A 152 16.09 3.76 -15.36
N LEU A 153 15.54 4.16 -16.51
CA LEU A 153 14.44 5.11 -16.59
C LEU A 153 13.15 4.56 -16.00
N ASN A 154 12.80 3.30 -16.28
CA ASN A 154 11.66 2.62 -15.67
C ASN A 154 11.77 2.60 -14.15
N ARG A 155 12.93 2.22 -13.59
CA ARG A 155 13.17 2.24 -12.15
C ARG A 155 13.02 3.65 -11.58
N ARG A 156 13.46 4.67 -12.32
CA ARG A 156 13.33 6.06 -11.89
C ARG A 156 11.87 6.52 -11.88
N CYS A 157 11.10 6.21 -12.91
CA CYS A 157 9.66 6.46 -12.94
C CYS A 157 8.94 5.72 -11.82
N MET A 158 9.22 4.42 -11.63
CA MET A 158 8.62 3.62 -10.55
C MET A 158 8.88 4.22 -9.18
N ARG A 159 10.09 4.73 -8.92
CA ARG A 159 10.38 5.42 -7.66
C ARG A 159 9.49 6.64 -7.46
N ILE A 160 9.28 7.45 -8.50
CA ILE A 160 8.40 8.62 -8.43
C ILE A 160 6.95 8.22 -8.15
N VAL A 161 6.49 7.14 -8.79
CA VAL A 161 5.15 6.57 -8.54
C VAL A 161 5.02 6.11 -7.08
N ILE A 162 6.00 5.36 -6.56
CA ILE A 162 6.04 4.93 -5.16
C ILE A 162 6.06 6.14 -4.20
N ASP A 163 6.84 7.18 -4.51
CA ASP A 163 6.90 8.39 -3.70
C ASP A 163 5.52 9.10 -3.64
N ALA A 164 4.77 9.10 -4.74
CA ALA A 164 3.40 9.62 -4.77
C ALA A 164 2.43 8.81 -3.90
N VAL A 165 2.45 7.47 -4.01
CA VAL A 165 1.66 6.57 -3.16
C VAL A 165 1.98 6.80 -1.69
N LEU A 166 3.27 6.79 -1.34
CA LEU A 166 3.73 7.00 0.05
C LEU A 166 3.30 8.35 0.59
N TYR A 167 3.33 9.41 -0.22
CA TYR A 167 2.89 10.74 0.20
C TYR A 167 1.40 10.73 0.54
N LEU A 168 0.56 10.26 -0.39
CA LEU A 168 -0.89 10.23 -0.17
C LEU A 168 -1.27 9.37 1.02
N THR A 169 -0.69 8.18 1.15
CA THR A 169 -0.95 7.30 2.30
C THR A 169 -0.52 7.94 3.61
N LYS A 170 0.65 8.60 3.67
CA LYS A 170 1.13 9.25 4.90
C LYS A 170 0.32 10.47 5.31
N GLN A 171 -0.29 11.16 4.36
CA GLN A 171 -1.14 12.33 4.61
C GLN A 171 -2.62 11.94 4.73
N GLU A 172 -2.95 10.65 4.64
CA GLU A 172 -4.33 10.14 4.66
C GLU A 172 -5.22 10.77 3.56
N PHE A 173 -4.61 11.12 2.43
CA PHE A 173 -5.35 11.65 1.29
C PHE A 173 -5.92 10.53 0.42
N ALA A 174 -7.18 10.71 0.03
CA ALA A 174 -7.81 9.84 -0.95
C ALA A 174 -7.03 9.88 -2.26
N PHE A 175 -6.84 8.72 -2.89
CA PHE A 175 -6.14 8.60 -4.17
C PHE A 175 -7.01 9.10 -5.33
N VAL A 176 -8.32 8.83 -5.22
CA VAL A 176 -9.38 9.18 -6.17
C VAL A 176 -10.26 10.26 -5.55
N GLY A 177 -10.56 11.32 -6.30
CA GLY A 177 -11.49 12.37 -5.88
C GLY A 177 -12.94 11.90 -5.90
N HIS A 178 -13.82 12.53 -5.09
CA HIS A 178 -15.22 12.13 -4.95
C HIS A 178 -16.07 12.28 -6.22
N ASP A 179 -15.64 13.08 -7.21
CA ASP A 179 -16.50 13.53 -8.30
C ASP A 179 -15.85 13.32 -9.68
N LYS A 180 -16.26 12.26 -10.39
CA LYS A 180 -15.80 11.97 -11.77
C LYS A 180 -16.33 12.99 -12.79
N THR A 181 -17.22 13.87 -12.37
CA THR A 181 -17.96 14.82 -13.22
C THR A 181 -17.17 16.10 -13.48
N ILE A 182 -16.19 16.45 -12.63
CA ILE A 182 -15.32 17.64 -12.76
C ILE A 182 -14.02 17.26 -13.50
N SER A 183 -14.13 16.47 -14.56
CA SER A 183 -13.01 15.71 -15.17
C SER A 183 -12.06 16.51 -16.10
N LEU A 184 -12.14 17.85 -16.14
CA LEU A 184 -11.32 18.66 -17.04
C LEU A 184 -10.37 19.65 -16.36
N LEU A 185 -10.62 20.03 -15.11
CA LEU A 185 -9.83 21.07 -14.41
C LEU A 185 -9.03 20.55 -13.20
N ASN A 186 -9.41 19.41 -12.62
CA ASN A 186 -8.74 18.82 -11.48
C ASN A 186 -8.78 17.30 -11.62
N ARG A 187 -7.64 16.67 -11.98
CA ARG A 187 -7.57 15.20 -12.04
C ARG A 187 -7.50 14.64 -10.63
N GLU A 188 -7.73 13.33 -10.49
CA GLU A 188 -7.63 12.61 -9.23
C GLU A 188 -6.32 12.95 -8.48
N ASN A 189 -6.35 12.99 -7.14
CA ASN A 189 -5.22 13.44 -6.31
C ASN A 189 -3.90 12.74 -6.66
N PHE A 190 -3.96 11.44 -6.96
CA PHE A 190 -2.80 10.68 -7.40
C PHE A 190 -2.25 11.13 -8.75
N GLU A 191 -3.11 11.38 -9.74
CA GLU A 191 -2.66 11.79 -11.07
C GLU A 191 -2.05 13.20 -11.06
N GLU A 192 -2.64 14.14 -10.31
CA GLU A 192 -2.10 15.50 -10.20
C GLU A 192 -0.75 15.50 -9.48
N LEU A 193 -0.64 14.78 -8.35
CA LEU A 193 0.61 14.64 -7.64
C LEU A 193 1.69 13.98 -8.49
N LEU A 194 1.36 12.89 -9.19
CA LEU A 194 2.30 12.19 -10.06
C LEU A 194 2.73 13.09 -11.22
N THR A 195 1.81 13.81 -11.84
CA THR A 195 2.12 14.77 -12.91
C THR A 195 3.07 15.85 -12.43
N LEU A 196 2.80 16.45 -11.25
CA LEU A 196 3.68 17.44 -10.63
C LEU A 196 5.08 16.87 -10.38
N LEU A 197 5.18 15.68 -9.79
CA LEU A 197 6.47 15.04 -9.51
C LEU A 197 7.26 14.74 -10.80
N ILE A 198 6.59 14.31 -11.87
CA ILE A 198 7.24 14.07 -13.17
C ILE A 198 7.74 15.39 -13.79
N LEU A 199 6.95 16.47 -13.73
CA LEU A 199 7.33 17.80 -14.24
C LEU A 199 8.56 18.38 -13.53
N GLN A 200 8.77 18.03 -12.26
CA GLN A 200 9.96 18.45 -11.48
C GLN A 200 11.21 17.60 -11.75
N ASN A 201 11.12 16.57 -12.59
CA ASN A 201 12.26 15.73 -12.97
C ASN A 201 12.85 16.17 -14.33
N SER A 202 13.99 15.55 -14.72
CA SER A 202 14.66 15.86 -15.98
C SER A 202 13.76 15.62 -17.20
N LEU A 203 14.02 16.35 -18.29
CA LEU A 203 13.29 16.19 -19.56
C LEU A 203 13.36 14.75 -20.09
N GLU A 204 14.45 14.04 -19.79
CA GLU A 204 14.60 12.62 -20.09
C GLU A 204 13.52 11.76 -19.41
N ILE A 205 13.30 11.96 -18.11
CA ILE A 205 12.28 11.24 -17.33
C ILE A 205 10.88 11.64 -17.81
N GLN A 206 10.65 12.93 -18.07
CA GLN A 206 9.37 13.41 -18.61
C GLN A 206 9.03 12.75 -19.95
N ASN A 207 9.98 12.74 -20.88
CA ASN A 207 9.81 12.11 -22.19
C ASN A 207 9.61 10.59 -22.09
N HIS A 208 10.34 9.92 -21.19
CA HIS A 208 10.18 8.50 -20.95
C HIS A 208 8.82 8.17 -20.35
N TYR A 209 8.41 8.92 -19.32
CA TYR A 209 7.11 8.78 -18.68
C TYR A 209 5.97 8.95 -19.69
N ASN A 210 6.03 9.97 -20.57
CA ASN A 210 5.01 10.18 -21.60
C ASN A 210 4.82 8.97 -22.54
N LYS A 211 5.87 8.17 -22.78
CA LYS A 211 5.77 6.93 -23.57
C LYS A 211 5.08 5.79 -22.83
N ILE A 212 5.22 5.75 -21.50
CA ILE A 212 4.70 4.67 -20.63
C ILE A 212 3.51 5.13 -19.78
N LYS A 213 3.00 6.34 -20.02
CA LYS A 213 1.98 7.01 -19.19
C LYS A 213 0.72 6.18 -19.05
N SER A 214 0.30 5.49 -20.12
CA SER A 214 -0.88 4.63 -20.12
C SER A 214 -0.77 3.43 -19.18
N ILE A 215 0.43 3.07 -18.71
CA ILE A 215 0.63 2.03 -17.71
C ILE A 215 0.28 2.56 -16.32
N PHE A 216 0.56 3.83 -16.02
CA PHE A 216 0.45 4.37 -14.65
C PHE A 216 -0.73 5.33 -14.42
N SER A 217 -1.39 5.78 -15.49
CA SER A 217 -2.51 6.73 -15.41
C SER A 217 -3.85 5.99 -15.52
N GLY A 218 -4.76 6.26 -14.59
CA GLY A 218 -6.17 5.86 -14.66
C GLY A 218 -6.55 4.43 -14.25
N ASP A 219 -5.62 3.55 -13.87
CA ASP A 219 -5.96 2.20 -13.37
C ASP A 219 -5.73 2.09 -11.86
N SER A 220 -6.83 2.02 -11.11
CA SER A 220 -6.81 1.78 -9.66
C SER A 220 -6.13 0.46 -9.29
N LYS A 221 -6.04 -0.49 -10.23
CA LYS A 221 -5.39 -1.76 -10.00
C LYS A 221 -3.90 -1.62 -9.68
N ILE A 222 -3.15 -0.81 -10.43
CA ILE A 222 -1.70 -0.63 -10.21
C ILE A 222 -1.45 0.16 -8.92
N GLN A 223 -2.31 1.11 -8.60
CA GLN A 223 -2.25 1.81 -7.31
C GLN A 223 -2.43 0.83 -6.15
N ASN A 224 -3.44 -0.05 -6.23
CA ASN A 224 -3.68 -1.08 -5.22
C ASN A 224 -2.54 -2.09 -5.14
N GLU A 225 -2.02 -2.58 -6.26
CA GLU A 225 -0.86 -3.50 -6.28
C GLU A 225 0.37 -2.86 -5.61
N LEU A 226 0.61 -1.56 -5.83
CA LEU A 226 1.69 -0.83 -5.16
C LEU A 226 1.44 -0.67 -3.66
N ILE A 227 0.21 -0.35 -3.26
CA ILE A 227 -0.19 -0.28 -1.85
C ILE A 227 0.04 -1.63 -1.17
N ASP A 228 -0.36 -2.72 -1.82
CA ASP A 228 -0.19 -4.09 -1.31
C ASP A 228 1.30 -4.43 -1.16
N CYS A 229 2.14 -4.15 -2.16
CA CYS A 229 3.59 -4.37 -2.07
C CYS A 229 4.25 -3.55 -0.94
N ILE A 230 3.84 -2.29 -0.77
CA ILE A 230 4.34 -1.43 0.31
C ILE A 230 3.89 -1.99 1.66
N SER A 231 2.61 -2.40 1.76
CA SER A 231 2.04 -3.00 2.97
C SER A 231 2.78 -4.27 3.36
N GLU A 232 3.00 -5.19 2.41
CA GLU A 232 3.73 -6.44 2.64
C GLU A 232 5.17 -6.18 3.12
N TYR A 233 5.90 -5.28 2.46
CA TYR A 233 7.24 -4.90 2.88
C TYR A 233 7.27 -4.31 4.30
N LEU A 234 6.32 -3.42 4.63
CA LEU A 234 6.23 -2.82 5.96
C LEU A 234 5.87 -3.85 7.02
N GLN A 235 4.92 -4.75 6.73
CA GLN A 235 4.53 -5.82 7.64
C GLN A 235 5.71 -6.75 7.92
N ASP A 236 6.44 -7.20 6.89
CA ASP A 236 7.63 -8.03 7.06
C ASP A 236 8.72 -7.33 7.85
N HIS A 237 8.95 -6.03 7.58
CA HIS A 237 9.90 -5.24 8.34
C HIS A 237 9.53 -5.19 9.83
N VAL A 238 8.26 -4.88 10.16
CA VAL A 238 7.76 -4.83 11.54
C VAL A 238 7.82 -6.20 12.21
N LYS A 239 7.42 -7.26 11.51
CA LYS A 239 7.49 -8.64 12.01
C LYS A 239 8.91 -9.02 12.38
N ASN A 240 9.88 -8.71 11.51
CA ASN A 240 11.29 -8.98 11.78
C ASN A 240 11.82 -8.16 12.97
N GLU A 241 11.46 -6.87 13.09
CA GLU A 241 11.82 -6.07 14.26
C GLU A 241 11.31 -6.69 15.58
N ILE A 242 10.08 -7.23 15.59
CA ILE A 242 9.47 -7.87 16.77
C ILE A 242 10.12 -9.23 17.06
N LYS A 243 10.42 -10.03 16.03
CA LYS A 243 11.13 -11.31 16.17
C LYS A 243 12.52 -11.12 16.76
N ASP A 244 13.22 -10.06 16.39
CA ASP A 244 14.55 -9.72 16.92
C ASP A 244 14.49 -9.14 18.33
N ALA A 245 13.34 -8.63 18.77
CA ALA A 245 13.18 -8.13 20.12
C ALA A 245 13.34 -9.27 21.16
N VAL A 246 14.03 -8.96 22.26
CA VAL A 246 14.18 -9.89 23.38
C VAL A 246 12.85 -10.06 24.11
N PHE A 247 12.17 -8.95 24.38
CA PHE A 247 10.87 -8.90 25.04
C PHE A 247 9.99 -7.85 24.37
N PHE A 248 8.68 -8.07 24.44
CA PHE A 248 7.69 -7.10 23.98
C PHE A 248 6.44 -7.10 24.86
N SER A 249 5.66 -6.05 24.73
CA SER A 249 4.33 -5.90 25.34
C SER A 249 3.30 -5.61 24.27
N ILE A 250 2.04 -5.97 24.52
CA ILE A 250 0.92 -5.68 23.61
C ILE A 250 -0.06 -4.71 24.22
N GLN A 251 -0.67 -3.90 23.36
CA GLN A 251 -1.86 -3.11 23.63
C GLN A 251 -2.92 -3.50 22.61
N VAL A 252 -4.08 -3.90 23.08
CA VAL A 252 -5.23 -4.26 22.25
C VAL A 252 -6.34 -3.25 22.53
N ASP A 253 -6.80 -2.59 21.48
CA ASP A 253 -7.81 -1.52 21.57
C ASP A 253 -8.93 -1.78 20.57
N ASP A 254 -10.14 -1.39 20.94
CA ASP A 254 -11.33 -1.64 20.14
C ASP A 254 -11.52 -0.56 19.07
N ALA A 255 -11.78 -1.00 17.85
CA ALA A 255 -12.02 -0.14 16.69
C ALA A 255 -13.30 -0.55 15.98
N THR A 256 -13.95 0.41 15.33
CA THR A 256 -15.10 0.15 14.46
C THR A 256 -14.76 0.68 13.08
N ASP A 257 -14.88 -0.15 12.06
CA ASP A 257 -14.63 0.26 10.69
C ASP A 257 -15.77 1.13 10.12
N ILE A 258 -15.56 1.68 8.93
CA ILE A 258 -16.55 2.53 8.24
C ILE A 258 -17.85 1.80 7.90
N CYS A 259 -17.85 0.47 7.90
CA CYS A 259 -19.02 -0.39 7.68
C CYS A 259 -19.66 -0.83 9.00
N GLN A 260 -19.30 -0.20 10.13
CA GLN A 260 -19.76 -0.52 11.47
C GLN A 260 -19.38 -1.92 11.97
N LYS A 261 -18.39 -2.56 11.34
CA LYS A 261 -17.86 -3.84 11.82
C LYS A 261 -16.85 -3.58 12.91
N SER A 262 -16.96 -4.38 13.97
CA SER A 262 -16.02 -4.34 15.08
C SER A 262 -14.70 -5.00 14.71
N GLN A 263 -13.61 -4.32 15.05
CA GLN A 263 -12.24 -4.76 14.85
C GLN A 263 -11.46 -4.57 16.15
N CYS A 264 -10.45 -5.41 16.40
CA CYS A 264 -9.45 -5.12 17.43
C CYS A 264 -8.16 -4.65 16.75
N SER A 265 -7.62 -3.55 17.25
CA SER A 265 -6.29 -3.09 16.86
C SER A 265 -5.25 -3.67 17.81
N ILE A 266 -4.14 -4.16 17.27
CA ILE A 266 -3.06 -4.72 18.08
C ILE A 266 -1.80 -3.88 17.86
N THR A 267 -1.32 -3.25 18.93
CA THR A 267 -0.07 -2.50 18.94
C THR A 267 0.96 -3.24 19.79
N VAL A 268 2.17 -3.40 19.26
CA VAL A 268 3.30 -4.00 19.97
C VAL A 268 4.28 -2.92 20.35
N ARG A 269 4.75 -2.99 21.59
CA ARG A 269 5.77 -2.12 22.15
C ARG A 269 6.98 -2.95 22.57
N TYR A 270 8.16 -2.56 22.13
CA TYR A 270 9.41 -3.27 22.40
C TYR A 270 10.61 -2.32 22.40
N VAL A 271 11.78 -2.81 22.84
CA VAL A 271 13.04 -2.08 22.78
C VAL A 271 13.85 -2.62 21.60
N ASN A 272 14.17 -1.77 20.64
CA ASN A 272 14.92 -2.18 19.45
C ASN A 272 16.43 -2.34 19.73
N SER A 273 17.17 -2.81 18.73
CA SER A 273 18.64 -2.99 18.79
C SER A 273 19.43 -1.71 19.14
N LYS A 274 18.84 -0.52 18.90
CA LYS A 274 19.40 0.79 19.26
C LYS A 274 19.00 1.24 20.67
N ARG A 275 18.44 0.35 21.49
CA ARG A 275 17.95 0.61 22.85
C ARG A 275 16.88 1.71 22.92
N LYS A 276 16.10 1.88 21.85
CA LYS A 276 14.99 2.84 21.81
C LYS A 276 13.68 2.09 21.99
N LEU A 277 12.77 2.69 22.77
CA LEU A 277 11.40 2.24 22.88
C LEU A 277 10.68 2.52 21.56
N VAL A 278 10.08 1.48 20.97
CA VAL A 278 9.38 1.54 19.69
C VAL A 278 7.98 0.97 19.87
N GLU A 279 7.02 1.58 19.18
CA GLU A 279 5.65 1.11 19.04
C GLU A 279 5.37 0.84 17.57
N ARG A 280 4.73 -0.29 17.29
CA ARG A 280 4.30 -0.70 15.95
C ARG A 280 2.87 -1.23 16.01
N LEU A 281 2.01 -0.73 15.12
CA LEU A 281 0.73 -1.35 14.86
C LEU A 281 0.96 -2.64 14.08
N LEU A 282 0.47 -3.77 14.58
CA LEU A 282 0.46 -5.04 13.84
C LEU A 282 -0.68 -5.07 12.82
N GLY A 283 -1.82 -4.48 13.17
CA GLY A 283 -2.96 -4.36 12.28
C GLY A 283 -4.28 -4.24 13.02
N PHE A 284 -5.34 -4.22 12.22
CA PHE A 284 -6.73 -4.36 12.66
C PHE A 284 -7.21 -5.76 12.30
N HIS A 285 -7.89 -6.41 13.23
CA HIS A 285 -8.37 -7.77 13.07
C HIS A 285 -9.87 -7.82 13.29
N ASP A 286 -10.59 -8.44 12.35
CA ASP A 286 -12.05 -8.53 12.40
C ASP A 286 -12.49 -9.42 13.58
N VAL A 287 -13.30 -8.84 14.46
CA VAL A 287 -13.90 -9.52 15.61
C VAL A 287 -15.41 -9.32 15.64
N SER A 288 -15.99 -8.91 14.50
CA SER A 288 -17.41 -8.55 14.36
C SER A 288 -18.35 -9.73 14.61
N VAL A 289 -17.92 -10.95 14.29
CA VAL A 289 -18.72 -12.17 14.43
C VAL A 289 -18.84 -12.62 15.89
N ASN A 290 -17.74 -12.56 16.65
CA ASN A 290 -17.68 -13.08 18.01
C ASN A 290 -16.66 -12.31 18.87
N ARG A 291 -17.13 -11.65 19.92
CA ARG A 291 -16.29 -10.90 20.87
C ARG A 291 -16.11 -11.59 22.22
N SER A 292 -16.29 -12.90 22.28
CA SER A 292 -15.99 -13.68 23.48
C SER A 292 -14.50 -13.66 23.80
N ALA A 293 -14.16 -13.86 25.07
CA ALA A 293 -12.78 -14.02 25.50
C ALA A 293 -12.06 -15.15 24.75
N GLU A 294 -12.77 -16.22 24.36
CA GLU A 294 -12.23 -17.32 23.57
C GLU A 294 -11.82 -16.87 22.18
N ASN A 295 -12.72 -16.23 21.42
CA ASN A 295 -12.41 -15.80 20.05
C ASN A 295 -11.26 -14.78 20.03
N LEU A 296 -11.25 -13.84 20.97
CA LEU A 296 -10.16 -12.88 21.08
C LEU A 296 -8.84 -13.54 21.47
N PHE A 297 -8.88 -14.55 22.35
CA PHE A 297 -7.69 -15.35 22.66
C PHE A 297 -7.18 -16.08 21.42
N GLU A 298 -8.06 -16.73 20.64
CA GLU A 298 -7.65 -17.45 19.42
C GLU A 298 -7.02 -16.50 18.39
N VAL A 299 -7.59 -15.31 18.19
CA VAL A 299 -7.02 -14.27 17.31
C VAL A 299 -5.64 -13.85 17.81
N LEU A 300 -5.51 -13.51 19.09
CA LEU A 300 -4.22 -13.11 19.66
C LEU A 300 -3.20 -14.24 19.63
N ASP A 301 -3.58 -15.46 19.99
CA ASP A 301 -2.72 -16.64 19.98
C ASP A 301 -2.23 -16.95 18.56
N GLY A 302 -3.11 -16.87 17.56
CA GLY A 302 -2.74 -17.07 16.15
C GLY A 302 -1.72 -16.07 15.65
N ILE A 303 -1.87 -14.79 16.00
CA ILE A 303 -0.97 -13.71 15.58
C ILE A 303 0.35 -13.75 16.35
N LEU A 304 0.27 -13.90 17.67
CA LEU A 304 1.42 -13.73 18.57
C LEU A 304 2.34 -14.94 18.60
N LYS A 305 1.86 -16.14 18.22
CA LYS A 305 2.69 -17.35 18.08
C LYS A 305 3.90 -17.15 17.16
N GLU A 306 3.75 -16.38 16.08
CA GLU A 306 4.85 -16.08 15.15
C GLU A 306 6.02 -15.35 15.84
N PHE A 307 5.75 -14.70 16.98
CA PHE A 307 6.72 -13.92 17.75
C PHE A 307 7.19 -14.63 19.03
N SER A 308 6.85 -15.91 19.24
CA SER A 308 7.22 -16.68 20.44
C SER A 308 6.79 -16.00 21.75
N TYR A 309 5.58 -15.44 21.75
CA TYR A 309 5.06 -14.60 22.82
C TYR A 309 5.00 -15.32 24.18
N GLU A 310 4.88 -16.64 24.19
CA GLU A 310 4.86 -17.48 25.40
C GLU A 310 6.09 -17.21 26.29
N THR A 311 7.24 -16.91 25.67
CA THR A 311 8.48 -16.59 26.39
C THR A 311 8.87 -15.12 26.35
N LYS A 312 8.40 -14.37 25.35
CA LYS A 312 8.83 -12.98 25.08
C LYS A 312 7.84 -11.91 25.55
N LEU A 313 6.56 -12.25 25.73
CA LEU A 313 5.53 -11.29 26.14
C LEU A 313 5.69 -10.98 27.63
N VAL A 314 5.92 -9.72 27.97
CA VAL A 314 6.13 -9.29 29.38
C VAL A 314 4.99 -8.43 29.92
N ALA A 315 4.13 -7.88 29.05
CA ALA A 315 2.93 -7.19 29.48
C ALA A 315 1.82 -7.25 28.42
N GLN A 316 0.59 -7.27 28.89
CA GLN A 316 -0.63 -7.27 28.10
C GLN A 316 -1.56 -6.16 28.59
N CYS A 317 -2.06 -5.34 27.68
CA CYS A 317 -2.95 -4.23 27.99
C CYS A 317 -4.15 -4.25 27.07
N TYR A 318 -5.35 -4.11 27.66
CA TYR A 318 -6.62 -4.11 26.95
C TYR A 318 -7.42 -2.88 27.37
N ASP A 319 -8.18 -2.32 26.44
CA ASP A 319 -9.30 -1.46 26.81
C ASP A 319 -10.47 -2.33 27.31
N GLY A 320 -11.32 -1.79 28.19
CA GLY A 320 -12.44 -2.56 28.74
C GLY A 320 -13.62 -2.71 27.76
N ALA A 321 -13.46 -2.25 26.51
CA ALA A 321 -14.51 -2.24 25.49
C ALA A 321 -14.35 -3.39 24.48
N SER A 322 -13.11 -3.73 24.08
CA SER A 322 -12.82 -4.88 23.21
C SER A 322 -13.28 -6.21 23.77
N VAL A 323 -13.33 -6.30 25.09
CA VAL A 323 -13.80 -7.45 25.81
C VAL A 323 -14.78 -6.92 26.84
N LYS A 324 -16.04 -7.40 26.87
CA LYS A 324 -16.94 -7.07 27.99
C LYS A 324 -16.20 -7.30 29.31
N THR A 325 -16.41 -6.45 30.31
CA THR A 325 -15.61 -6.46 31.56
C THR A 325 -15.53 -7.85 32.22
N GLU A 326 -16.58 -8.65 32.10
CA GLU A 326 -16.61 -10.07 32.52
C GLU A 326 -15.62 -10.95 31.74
N HIS A 327 -15.59 -10.83 30.41
CA HIS A 327 -14.73 -11.58 29.51
C HIS A 327 -13.26 -11.11 29.58
N LEU A 328 -12.99 -9.89 30.04
CA LEU A 328 -11.63 -9.34 30.10
C LEU A 328 -10.78 -10.15 31.10
N SER A 329 -11.40 -10.54 32.21
CA SER A 329 -10.77 -11.37 33.24
C SER A 329 -10.37 -12.74 32.68
N ASP A 330 -11.20 -13.32 31.82
CA ASP A 330 -10.94 -14.60 31.16
C ASP A 330 -9.83 -14.49 30.11
N LEU A 331 -9.87 -13.46 29.25
CA LEU A 331 -8.87 -13.27 28.20
C LEU A 331 -7.46 -13.11 28.78
N GLN A 332 -7.32 -12.21 29.77
CA GLN A 332 -6.01 -11.96 30.37
C GLN A 332 -5.47 -13.20 31.10
N ALA A 333 -6.36 -14.01 31.70
CA ALA A 333 -5.98 -15.23 32.39
C ALA A 333 -5.43 -16.27 31.40
N LYS A 334 -6.08 -16.44 30.24
CA LYS A 334 -5.62 -17.37 29.19
C LYS A 334 -4.27 -16.97 28.60
N ILE A 335 -4.05 -15.69 28.33
CA ILE A 335 -2.74 -15.21 27.86
C ILE A 335 -1.68 -15.43 28.95
N LYS A 336 -2.03 -15.19 30.22
CA LYS A 336 -1.11 -15.40 31.35
C LYS A 336 -0.81 -16.88 31.61
N GLU A 337 -1.72 -17.79 31.28
CA GLU A 337 -1.46 -19.23 31.32
C GLU A 337 -0.34 -19.63 30.35
N LYS A 338 -0.34 -19.05 29.13
CA LYS A 338 0.69 -19.31 28.11
C LYS A 338 1.96 -18.47 28.28
N ALA A 339 1.84 -17.27 28.81
CA ALA A 339 2.94 -16.35 29.11
C ALA A 339 2.90 -15.90 30.58
N PRO A 340 3.37 -16.72 31.54
CA PRO A 340 3.25 -16.44 32.98
C PRO A 340 3.86 -15.11 33.43
N GLN A 341 4.88 -14.64 32.72
CA GLN A 341 5.56 -13.36 32.96
C GLN A 341 4.78 -12.13 32.43
N ALA A 342 3.75 -12.33 31.61
CA ALA A 342 2.98 -11.25 31.00
C ALA A 342 2.06 -10.57 32.03
N VAL A 343 2.48 -9.40 32.53
CA VAL A 343 1.70 -8.60 33.47
C VAL A 343 0.49 -7.99 32.77
N PHE A 344 -0.70 -8.24 33.30
CA PHE A 344 -1.91 -7.57 32.84
C PHE A 344 -2.02 -6.14 33.40
N VAL A 345 -2.24 -5.19 32.50
CA VAL A 345 -2.49 -3.79 32.83
C VAL A 345 -3.79 -3.36 32.15
N HIS A 346 -4.79 -3.00 32.95
CA HIS A 346 -6.00 -2.40 32.38
C HIS A 346 -5.68 -0.99 31.87
N CYS A 347 -6.20 -0.62 30.69
CA CYS A 347 -6.01 0.73 30.14
C CYS A 347 -6.42 1.82 31.15
N MET A 348 -5.46 2.64 31.56
CA MET A 348 -5.65 3.66 32.60
C MET A 348 -6.52 4.82 32.11
N SER A 349 -6.38 5.21 30.84
CA SER A 349 -7.22 6.24 30.21
C SER A 349 -8.68 5.80 30.17
N HIS A 350 -8.93 4.52 29.87
CA HIS A 350 -10.28 3.95 29.93
C HIS A 350 -10.82 3.93 31.36
N ARG A 351 -10.00 3.54 32.36
CA ARG A 351 -10.42 3.55 33.77
C ARG A 351 -10.78 4.95 34.26
N LEU A 352 -9.99 5.96 33.90
CA LEU A 352 -10.28 7.35 34.24
C LEU A 352 -11.62 7.78 33.64
N ASN A 353 -11.80 7.57 32.34
CA ASN A 353 -13.06 7.84 31.64
C ASN A 353 -14.25 7.13 32.30
N PHE A 354 -14.10 5.84 32.61
CA PHE A 354 -15.15 5.05 33.25
C PHE A 354 -15.54 5.62 34.62
N ILE A 355 -14.57 5.95 35.48
CA ILE A 355 -14.85 6.51 36.81
C ILE A 355 -15.60 7.85 36.69
N LEU A 356 -15.18 8.73 35.78
CA LEU A 356 -15.82 10.02 35.56
C LEU A 356 -17.27 9.87 35.08
N GLN A 357 -17.49 9.01 34.08
CA GLN A 357 -18.82 8.72 33.56
C GLN A 357 -19.74 8.10 34.63
N GLN A 358 -19.27 7.10 35.37
CA GLN A 358 -20.07 6.43 36.40
C GLN A 358 -20.40 7.38 37.55
N SER A 359 -19.46 8.24 37.95
CA SER A 359 -19.68 9.24 38.99
C SER A 359 -20.79 10.22 38.58
N CYS A 360 -20.73 10.73 37.35
CA CYS A 360 -21.74 11.67 36.83
C CYS A 360 -23.10 10.99 36.64
N ARG A 361 -23.14 9.71 36.24
CA ARG A 361 -24.39 8.93 36.12
C ARG A 361 -25.10 8.72 37.46
N ARG A 362 -24.41 8.85 38.59
CA ARG A 362 -25.04 8.77 39.93
C ARG A 362 -25.70 10.08 40.36
N ILE A 363 -25.36 11.20 39.71
CA ILE A 363 -25.89 12.54 40.03
C ILE A 363 -26.99 12.89 39.04
N PHE A 364 -28.23 13.00 39.51
CA PHE A 364 -29.40 13.27 38.67
C PHE A 364 -29.24 14.51 37.79
N LYS A 365 -28.75 15.63 38.36
CA LYS A 365 -28.52 16.88 37.64
C LYS A 365 -27.47 16.73 36.54
N CYS A 366 -26.37 16.02 36.80
CA CYS A 366 -25.35 15.75 35.79
C CYS A 366 -25.88 14.89 34.64
N ARG A 367 -26.78 13.92 34.92
CA ARG A 367 -27.42 13.13 33.86
C ARG A 367 -28.24 13.99 32.90
N ILE A 368 -29.06 14.90 33.44
CA ILE A 368 -29.86 15.83 32.63
C ILE A 368 -28.92 16.73 31.82
N PHE A 369 -27.93 17.33 32.47
CA PHE A 369 -26.95 18.20 31.82
C PHE A 369 -26.24 17.53 30.64
N PHE A 370 -25.68 16.33 30.84
CA PHE A 370 -25.02 15.61 29.75
C PHE A 370 -25.99 15.16 28.65
N ALA A 371 -27.22 14.79 28.99
CA ALA A 371 -28.25 14.46 27.99
C ALA A 371 -28.61 15.67 27.12
N ALA A 372 -28.75 16.86 27.71
CA ALA A 372 -29.02 18.10 26.99
C ALA A 372 -27.86 18.50 26.07
N ILE A 373 -26.62 18.43 26.56
CA ILE A 373 -25.42 18.70 25.73
C ILE A 373 -25.31 17.73 24.55
N SER A 374 -25.49 16.43 24.78
CA SER A 374 -25.50 15.44 23.69
C SER A 374 -26.65 15.70 22.72
N GLY A 375 -27.83 16.10 23.21
CA GLY A 375 -28.98 16.48 22.40
C GLY A 375 -28.69 17.67 21.48
N ILE A 376 -28.00 18.71 21.98
CA ILE A 376 -27.55 19.85 21.17
C ILE A 376 -26.65 19.38 20.03
N SER A 377 -25.66 18.53 20.32
CA SER A 377 -24.79 17.96 19.29
C SER A 377 -25.56 17.17 18.24
N SER A 378 -26.44 16.26 18.67
CA SER A 378 -27.27 15.46 17.76
C SER A 378 -28.17 16.32 16.86
N PHE A 379 -28.76 17.38 17.39
CA PHE A 379 -29.60 18.32 16.64
C PHE A 379 -28.84 19.01 15.49
N PHE A 380 -27.59 19.40 15.72
CA PHE A 380 -26.77 20.00 14.68
C PHE A 380 -26.22 18.96 13.68
N HIS A 381 -25.98 17.72 14.10
CA HIS A 381 -25.54 16.63 13.21
C HIS A 381 -26.63 16.08 12.28
N SER A 382 -27.90 16.13 12.68
CA SER A 382 -29.01 15.68 11.83
C SER A 382 -29.30 16.63 10.65
N SER A 383 -28.65 17.78 10.59
CA SER A 383 -28.80 18.78 9.54
C SER A 383 -27.59 18.79 8.60
N ILE A 384 -27.81 18.50 7.31
CA ILE A 384 -26.77 18.49 6.26
C ILE A 384 -26.07 19.87 6.12
N GLU A 385 -26.67 20.95 6.62
CA GLU A 385 -26.20 22.34 6.49
C GLU A 385 -25.50 22.90 7.75
N ARG A 386 -25.42 22.17 8.88
CA ARG A 386 -24.96 22.72 10.19
C ARG A 386 -23.68 22.06 10.76
N THR A 387 -22.71 21.79 9.89
CA THR A 387 -21.50 20.99 10.17
C THR A 387 -20.36 21.78 10.83
N HIS A 388 -20.55 22.23 12.08
CA HIS A 388 -19.44 22.73 12.91
C HIS A 388 -19.38 22.16 14.34
N VAL A 389 -20.39 21.42 14.79
CA VAL A 389 -20.40 20.83 16.15
C VAL A 389 -19.75 19.45 16.14
N PRO A 390 -18.77 19.14 17.00
CA PRO A 390 -18.18 17.80 17.10
C PRO A 390 -19.22 16.75 17.48
N SER A 391 -19.13 15.55 16.89
CA SER A 391 -19.95 14.40 17.27
C SER A 391 -19.48 13.82 18.61
N VAL A 392 -20.42 13.43 19.47
CA VAL A 392 -20.13 12.77 20.75
C VAL A 392 -19.90 11.29 20.51
N ALA A 393 -18.66 10.83 20.68
CA ALA A 393 -18.40 9.41 20.91
C ALA A 393 -18.62 9.11 22.40
N GLU A 394 -19.67 8.35 22.74
CA GLU A 394 -20.01 7.93 24.12
C GLU A 394 -18.82 7.27 24.85
N THR A 395 -17.88 6.70 24.09
CA THR A 395 -16.71 5.99 24.60
C THR A 395 -15.58 6.89 25.10
N ARG A 396 -15.62 8.23 24.94
CA ARG A 396 -14.52 9.12 25.34
C ARG A 396 -15.01 10.38 26.08
N TRP A 397 -14.66 10.51 27.37
CA TRP A 397 -14.91 11.71 28.21
C TRP A 397 -14.46 13.01 27.54
N SER A 398 -13.33 12.97 26.83
CA SER A 398 -12.77 14.12 26.11
C SER A 398 -13.66 14.61 24.95
N SER A 399 -14.58 13.78 24.44
CA SER A 399 -15.60 14.23 23.48
C SER A 399 -16.57 15.21 24.13
N ASN A 400 -16.99 14.93 25.36
CA ASN A 400 -17.87 15.83 26.13
C ASN A 400 -17.15 17.13 26.50
N SER A 401 -15.85 17.07 26.83
CA SER A 401 -15.02 18.27 27.03
C SER A 401 -15.03 19.19 25.82
N ARG A 402 -14.68 18.64 24.64
CA ARG A 402 -14.65 19.40 23.38
C ARG A 402 -16.01 19.99 23.04
N LEU A 403 -17.08 19.22 23.22
CA LEU A 403 -18.43 19.66 22.94
C LEU A 403 -18.84 20.79 23.88
N LEU A 404 -18.63 20.62 25.19
CA LEU A 404 -18.94 21.66 26.17
C LEU A 404 -18.16 22.93 25.86
N ARG A 405 -16.88 22.82 25.50
CA ARG A 405 -16.06 23.97 25.09
C ARG A 405 -16.69 24.73 23.91
N VAL A 406 -17.07 24.02 22.84
CA VAL A 406 -17.75 24.64 21.68
C VAL A 406 -19.05 25.32 22.10
N ILE A 407 -19.86 24.66 22.93
CA ILE A 407 -21.12 25.24 23.43
C ILE A 407 -20.85 26.50 24.27
N THR A 408 -19.84 26.50 25.12
CA THR A 408 -19.49 27.66 25.97
C THR A 408 -18.85 28.80 25.19
N GLU A 409 -18.05 28.51 24.16
CA GLU A 409 -17.40 29.54 23.32
C GLU A 409 -18.42 30.29 22.45
N ASP A 410 -19.43 29.58 21.95
CA ASP A 410 -20.49 30.15 21.10
C ASP A 410 -21.85 30.26 21.81
N TRP A 411 -21.85 30.38 23.15
CA TRP A 411 -23.05 30.31 23.98
C TRP A 411 -24.19 31.23 23.50
N ASP A 412 -23.91 32.52 23.33
CA ASP A 412 -24.92 33.50 22.90
C ASP A 412 -25.33 33.31 21.44
N LYS A 413 -24.40 32.90 20.58
CA LYS A 413 -24.71 32.61 19.16
C LYS A 413 -25.62 31.40 19.05
N LEU A 414 -25.39 30.36 19.86
CA LEU A 414 -26.26 29.18 19.90
C LEU A 414 -27.66 29.55 20.35
N LYS A 415 -27.80 30.41 21.37
CA LYS A 415 -29.11 30.94 21.77
C LYS A 415 -29.81 31.67 20.62
N GLN A 416 -29.10 32.57 19.92
CA GLN A 416 -29.64 33.29 18.76
C GLN A 416 -30.04 32.34 17.63
N VAL A 417 -29.26 31.28 17.37
CA VAL A 417 -29.61 30.25 16.38
C VAL A 417 -30.89 29.51 16.78
N PHE A 418 -31.03 29.12 18.04
CA PHE A 418 -32.25 28.47 18.53
C PHE A 418 -33.47 29.40 18.43
N GLU A 419 -33.33 30.66 18.79
CA GLU A 419 -34.38 31.67 18.64
C GLU A 419 -34.75 31.90 17.17
N SER A 420 -33.75 31.95 16.27
CA SER A 420 -33.99 32.09 14.84
C SER A 420 -34.75 30.90 14.26
N ILE A 421 -34.41 29.67 14.66
CA ILE A 421 -35.11 28.45 14.21
C ILE A 421 -36.54 28.41 14.77
N MET A 422 -36.74 28.87 16.00
CA MET A 422 -38.08 28.92 16.59
C MET A 422 -39.01 29.93 15.92
N ASN A 423 -38.46 31.02 15.36
CA ASN A 423 -39.21 32.09 14.71
C ASN A 423 -39.33 31.94 13.19
N ASP A 424 -38.65 30.94 12.60
CA ASP A 424 -38.71 30.66 11.18
C ASP A 424 -39.97 29.87 10.83
N GLU A 425 -40.82 30.44 9.97
CA GLU A 425 -42.06 29.81 9.50
C GLU A 425 -41.81 28.51 8.72
N GLY A 426 -40.59 28.31 8.19
CA GLY A 426 -40.18 27.11 7.47
C GLY A 426 -39.68 25.94 8.33
N SER A 427 -39.50 26.15 9.64
CA SER A 427 -38.93 25.14 10.54
C SER A 427 -39.96 24.10 10.99
N ASP A 428 -39.55 22.84 11.10
CA ASP A 428 -40.44 21.75 11.49
C ASP A 428 -40.76 21.76 13.00
N GLU A 429 -41.91 21.17 13.37
CA GLU A 429 -42.42 21.17 14.74
C GLU A 429 -41.44 20.52 15.75
N GLU A 430 -40.67 19.52 15.34
CA GLU A 430 -39.71 18.84 16.19
C GLU A 430 -38.50 19.74 16.46
N SER A 431 -37.96 20.40 15.44
CA SER A 431 -36.88 21.38 15.56
C SER A 431 -37.26 22.54 16.48
N ILE A 432 -38.48 23.08 16.34
CA ILE A 432 -38.99 24.16 17.20
C ILE A 432 -39.06 23.70 18.67
N ARG A 433 -39.61 22.50 18.91
CA ARG A 433 -39.71 21.93 20.27
C ARG A 433 -38.34 21.72 20.91
N LEU A 434 -37.38 21.18 20.16
CA LEU A 434 -36.02 20.93 20.64
C LEU A 434 -35.28 22.23 20.93
N CYS A 435 -35.31 23.20 20.03
CA CYS A 435 -34.70 24.52 20.21
C CYS A 435 -35.25 25.22 21.47
N LYS A 436 -36.57 25.19 21.67
CA LYS A 436 -37.19 25.72 22.89
C LYS A 436 -36.70 25.02 24.16
N GLY A 437 -36.54 23.69 24.11
CA GLY A 437 -35.96 22.90 25.20
C GLY A 437 -34.53 23.32 25.52
N PHE A 438 -33.65 23.36 24.51
CA PHE A 438 -32.26 23.75 24.68
C PHE A 438 -32.10 25.19 25.16
N LEU A 439 -32.92 26.12 24.65
CA LEU A 439 -32.90 27.51 25.09
C LEU A 439 -33.30 27.63 26.57
N ASN A 440 -34.31 26.87 27.01
CA ASN A 440 -34.70 26.81 28.42
C ASN A 440 -33.58 26.22 29.29
N ASP A 441 -32.90 25.16 28.83
CA ASP A 441 -31.76 24.57 29.52
C ASP A 441 -30.62 25.60 29.64
N MET A 442 -30.22 26.26 28.55
CA MET A 442 -29.14 27.27 28.55
C MET A 442 -29.48 28.57 29.34
N ASN A 443 -30.74 28.79 29.67
CA ASN A 443 -31.18 29.88 30.56
C ASN A 443 -31.39 29.42 32.01
N ASN A 444 -31.31 28.11 32.28
CA ASN A 444 -31.46 27.56 33.62
C ASN A 444 -30.15 27.71 34.42
N PHE A 445 -30.26 28.23 35.65
CA PHE A 445 -29.11 28.40 36.54
C PHE A 445 -28.32 27.10 36.77
N GLU A 446 -28.99 25.97 36.99
CA GLU A 446 -28.31 24.70 37.28
C GLU A 446 -27.52 24.20 36.07
N PHE A 447 -28.06 24.37 34.86
CA PHE A 447 -27.37 23.99 33.63
C PHE A 447 -26.14 24.87 33.39
N THR A 448 -26.27 26.19 33.53
CA THR A 448 -25.15 27.13 33.39
C THR A 448 -24.08 26.88 34.47
N PHE A 449 -24.48 26.64 35.71
CA PHE A 449 -23.56 26.29 36.78
C PHE A 449 -22.78 25.01 36.46
N LEU A 450 -23.47 23.95 36.03
CA LEU A 450 -22.81 22.70 35.63
C LEU A 450 -21.91 22.88 34.42
N ALA A 451 -22.28 23.72 33.44
CA ALA A 451 -21.44 24.04 32.29
C ALA A 451 -20.07 24.57 32.73
N VAL A 452 -20.03 25.45 33.71
CA VAL A 452 -18.75 26.00 34.15
C VAL A 452 -17.99 25.05 35.07
N VAL A 453 -18.68 24.38 36.01
CA VAL A 453 -18.05 23.37 36.87
C VAL A 453 -17.39 22.28 36.02
N PHE A 454 -18.09 21.78 35.00
CA PHE A 454 -17.53 20.77 34.12
C PHE A 454 -16.42 21.33 33.23
N HIS A 455 -16.43 22.61 32.85
CA HIS A 455 -15.31 23.23 32.13
C HIS A 455 -13.99 23.07 32.92
N HIS A 456 -13.99 23.39 34.22
CA HIS A 456 -12.82 23.21 35.08
C HIS A 456 -12.46 21.73 35.31
N ILE A 457 -13.47 20.88 35.56
CA ILE A 457 -13.22 19.43 35.70
C ILE A 457 -12.60 18.86 34.42
N PHE A 458 -13.06 19.29 33.24
CA PHE A 458 -12.52 18.85 31.96
C PHE A 458 -11.07 19.31 31.75
N GLU A 459 -10.71 20.52 32.15
CA GLU A 459 -9.32 20.98 32.07
C GLU A 459 -8.36 20.05 32.83
N VAL A 460 -8.71 19.68 34.07
CA VAL A 460 -7.91 18.75 34.87
C VAL A 460 -7.93 17.33 34.28
N THR A 461 -9.11 16.84 33.91
CA THR A 461 -9.29 15.45 33.46
C THR A 461 -8.75 15.18 32.06
N ASP A 462 -8.77 16.18 31.16
CA ASP A 462 -8.14 16.10 29.84
C ASP A 462 -6.62 16.10 29.96
N ASN A 463 -6.05 16.93 30.84
CA ASN A 463 -4.61 16.92 31.12
C ASN A 463 -4.14 15.57 31.65
N ALA A 464 -4.90 14.98 32.59
CA ALA A 464 -4.69 13.64 33.09
C ALA A 464 -4.79 12.57 31.99
N SER A 465 -5.82 12.64 31.15
CA SER A 465 -6.04 11.71 30.03
C SER A 465 -4.91 11.79 29.00
N ASN A 466 -4.49 13.00 28.62
CA ASN A 466 -3.37 13.24 27.70
C ASN A 466 -2.05 12.72 28.27
N LEU A 467 -1.83 12.89 29.58
CA LEU A 467 -0.64 12.36 30.25
C LEU A 467 -0.59 10.83 30.14
N LEU A 468 -1.71 10.15 30.43
CA LEU A 468 -1.84 8.69 30.39
C LEU A 468 -1.69 8.07 29.00
N GLN A 469 -1.77 8.87 27.93
CA GLN A 469 -1.67 8.41 26.54
C GLN A 469 -0.29 8.68 25.91
N ARG A 470 0.66 9.29 26.64
CA ARG A 470 1.99 9.58 26.09
C ARG A 470 2.79 8.31 25.83
N LYS A 471 3.65 8.31 24.81
CA LYS A 471 4.54 7.18 24.54
C LYS A 471 5.54 7.00 25.69
N SER A 472 6.33 8.00 26.04
CA SER A 472 7.27 7.89 27.16
C SER A 472 6.57 8.04 28.52
N LEU A 473 5.87 6.99 28.97
CA LEU A 473 5.22 6.93 30.27
C LEU A 473 6.16 6.32 31.31
N ASP A 474 6.63 7.15 32.25
CA ASP A 474 7.05 6.68 33.56
C ASP A 474 5.81 6.64 34.46
N VAL A 475 5.39 5.45 34.88
CA VAL A 475 4.25 5.26 35.79
C VAL A 475 4.46 6.05 37.08
N SER A 476 5.71 6.14 37.57
CA SER A 476 6.06 6.91 38.76
C SER A 476 5.85 8.40 38.54
N TYR A 477 6.20 8.90 37.36
CA TYR A 477 5.91 10.29 36.96
C TYR A 477 4.41 10.56 36.89
N CYS A 478 3.63 9.63 36.35
CA CYS A 478 2.17 9.76 36.31
C CYS A 478 1.60 9.84 37.72
N ILE A 479 1.99 8.92 38.61
CA ILE A 479 1.54 8.93 40.00
C ILE A 479 1.89 10.26 40.68
N ARG A 480 3.12 10.77 40.49
CA ARG A 480 3.51 12.09 41.04
C ARG A 480 2.64 13.21 40.47
N LYS A 481 2.39 13.24 39.17
CA LYS A 481 1.54 14.27 38.55
C LYS A 481 0.09 14.19 39.01
N PHE A 482 -0.47 12.99 39.16
CA PHE A 482 -1.82 12.81 39.72
C PHE A 482 -1.89 13.26 41.17
N LYS A 483 -0.87 12.97 41.99
CA LYS A 483 -0.78 13.47 43.37
C LYS A 483 -0.69 14.99 43.41
N ASN A 484 0.18 15.60 42.61
CA ASN A 484 0.28 17.06 42.55
C ASN A 484 -1.04 17.71 42.07
N LEU A 485 -1.71 17.15 41.05
CA LEU A 485 -3.02 17.64 40.62
C LEU A 485 -4.08 17.52 41.72
N TRP A 486 -3.97 16.54 42.61
CA TRP A 486 -4.85 16.38 43.76
C TRP A 486 -4.50 17.38 44.89
N ASP A 487 -3.21 17.61 45.12
CA ASP A 487 -2.69 18.45 46.20
C ASP A 487 -2.70 19.96 45.85
N GLU A 488 -2.69 20.34 44.56
CA GLU A 488 -2.80 21.73 44.07
C GLU A 488 -4.25 22.23 44.02
N ASN A 489 -5.24 21.33 43.96
CA ASN A 489 -6.67 21.66 43.82
C ASN A 489 -7.58 21.37 45.04
N PRO A 490 -7.13 21.34 46.31
CA PRO A 490 -8.05 21.07 47.43
C PRO A 490 -9.04 22.23 47.69
N ASN A 491 -8.75 23.45 47.22
CA ASN A 491 -9.51 24.67 47.53
C ASN A 491 -10.04 25.47 46.31
N GLU A 492 -9.83 25.03 45.06
CA GLU A 492 -10.33 25.78 43.87
C GLU A 492 -11.87 25.84 43.77
N LEU A 493 -12.60 24.99 44.49
CA LEU A 493 -14.07 25.15 44.62
C LEU A 493 -14.47 26.41 45.40
N ASP A 494 -13.60 26.95 46.28
CA ASP A 494 -13.86 28.20 47.00
C ASP A 494 -13.59 29.45 46.12
N GLU A 495 -12.79 29.30 45.05
CA GLU A 495 -12.46 30.37 44.10
C GLU A 495 -13.50 30.57 42.99
N LEU A 496 -14.67 29.91 43.05
CA LEU A 496 -15.82 30.17 42.15
C LEU A 496 -16.48 31.56 42.34
N THR A 497 -15.85 32.48 43.07
CA THR A 497 -16.35 33.84 43.33
C THR A 497 -16.45 34.74 42.10
N PRO A 498 -15.48 34.74 41.15
CA PRO A 498 -15.62 35.43 39.87
C PRO A 498 -16.75 34.81 39.02
N LEU A 499 -17.01 33.51 39.20
CA LEU A 499 -18.07 32.80 38.51
C LEU A 499 -19.48 33.20 38.98
N ALA A 500 -19.63 33.43 40.29
CA ALA A 500 -20.85 34.03 40.83
C ALA A 500 -21.12 35.43 40.23
N SER A 501 -20.08 36.18 39.84
CA SER A 501 -20.23 37.47 39.17
C SER A 501 -20.67 37.35 37.70
N PHE A 502 -20.12 36.37 36.95
CA PHE A 502 -20.51 36.06 35.57
C PHE A 502 -21.95 35.51 35.49
N ILE A 503 -22.29 34.56 36.38
CA ILE A 503 -23.65 34.01 36.49
C ILE A 503 -24.64 35.09 36.97
N SER A 504 -24.22 36.00 37.86
CA SER A 504 -25.07 37.12 38.32
C SER A 504 -25.28 38.19 37.24
N SER A 505 -24.31 38.46 36.37
CA SER A 505 -24.48 39.42 35.27
C SER A 505 -25.43 38.91 34.19
N ASP A 506 -25.36 37.63 33.82
CA ASP A 506 -26.24 37.03 32.82
C ASP A 506 -27.69 36.86 33.32
N ILE A 507 -27.86 36.49 34.58
CA ILE A 507 -29.21 36.38 35.18
C ILE A 507 -29.85 37.77 35.34
N LYS A 508 -29.08 38.81 35.64
CA LYS A 508 -29.58 40.20 35.72
C LYS A 508 -29.97 40.76 34.35
N LEU A 509 -29.27 40.37 33.27
CA LEU A 509 -29.64 40.75 31.91
C LEU A 509 -30.97 40.13 31.47
N ASN A 510 -31.24 38.87 31.85
CA ASN A 510 -32.51 38.20 31.54
C ASN A 510 -33.69 38.67 32.42
N ALA A 511 -33.45 39.06 33.67
CA ALA A 511 -34.50 39.60 34.54
C ALA A 511 -34.99 41.01 34.12
N ALA A 512 -34.17 41.76 33.38
CA ALA A 512 -34.52 43.09 32.88
C ALA A 512 -35.51 43.08 31.71
N TYR A 513 -35.75 41.92 31.08
CA TYR A 513 -36.70 41.76 29.97
C TYR A 513 -38.06 41.15 30.37
N GLN A 514 -38.33 40.96 31.66
CA GLN A 514 -39.63 40.48 32.16
C GLN A 514 -40.53 41.58 32.76
N TYR A 515 -40.17 42.86 32.57
CA TYR A 515 -41.06 43.98 32.84
C TYR A 515 -41.12 44.92 31.62
N PHE A 516 -41.72 44.42 30.54
CA PHE A 516 -42.58 45.18 29.63
C PHE A 516 -43.60 44.25 28.99
#